data_AF-A0A947JJ04-F1
#
_entry.id   AF-A0A947JJ04-F1
#
_cell.length_a   1.000
_cell.length_b   1.000
_cell.length_c   1.000
_cell.angle_alpha   90.00
_cell.angle_beta   90.00
_cell.angle_gamma   90.00
#
_symmetry.space_group_name_H-M   'P 1'
#
loop_
_entity.id
_entity.type
_entity.pdbx_description
1 polymer ?
#
loop_
_entity_poly.entity_id
_entity_poly.type
_entity_poly.pdbx_seq_one_letter_code
_entity_poly.pdbx_strand_id
1 'polypeptide(L)' 'MLYKDELLNAIKASVEFEDNFIVSFSNFMNSEINAVDFDPKTKKEVIKIFQYLKDDSSKHKKILEEVEELIINNQKDEY' A
#
# COMPACT_ATOMS: atom_id res chain seq x y z
N MET A 1 -23.58 -16.28 -0.64
CA MET A 1 -22.27 -16.64 -0.07
C MET A 1 -21.11 -16.44 -1.06
N LEU A 2 -21.15 -16.95 -2.30
CA LEU A 2 -20.02 -16.86 -3.27
C LEU A 2 -19.43 -15.44 -3.45
N TYR A 3 -20.26 -14.43 -3.71
CA TYR A 3 -19.79 -13.06 -4.00
C TYR A 3 -19.14 -12.34 -2.80
N LYS A 4 -19.39 -12.79 -1.56
CA LYS A 4 -18.82 -12.18 -0.35
C LYS A 4 -17.39 -12.66 -0.13
N ASP A 5 -17.13 -13.94 -0.31
CA ASP A 5 -15.79 -14.52 -0.18
C ASP A 5 -14.88 -14.08 -1.33
N GLU A 6 -15.43 -13.96 -2.54
CA GLU A 6 -14.72 -13.36 -3.70
C GLU A 6 -14.31 -11.90 -3.42
N LEU A 7 -15.22 -11.10 -2.85
CA LEU A 7 -14.90 -9.72 -2.46
C LEU A 7 -13.83 -9.68 -1.37
N LEU A 8 -13.96 -10.49 -0.32
CA LEU A 8 -12.96 -10.56 0.77
C LEU A 8 -11.58 -10.95 0.24
N ASN A 9 -11.51 -11.94 -0.65
CA ASN A 9 -10.26 -12.35 -1.28
C ASN A 9 -9.66 -11.24 -2.16
N ALA A 10 -10.48 -10.51 -2.91
CA ALA A 10 -10.02 -9.37 -3.70
C ALA A 10 -9.45 -8.24 -2.83
N ILE A 11 -10.08 -7.96 -1.69
CA ILE A 11 -9.59 -6.95 -0.73
C ILE A 11 -8.26 -7.40 -0.12
N LYS A 12 -8.15 -8.66 0.34
CA LYS A 12 -6.89 -9.20 0.89
C LYS A 12 -5.74 -9.15 -0.13
N ALA A 13 -6.01 -9.53 -1.38
CA ALA A 13 -5.02 -9.42 -2.45
C ALA A 13 -4.60 -7.97 -2.72
N SER A 14 -5.51 -7.01 -2.56
CA SER A 14 -5.21 -5.59 -2.70
C SER A 14 -4.38 -5.06 -1.53
N VAL A 15 -4.65 -5.48 -0.29
CA VAL A 15 -3.82 -5.16 0.89
C VAL A 15 -2.39 -5.69 0.70
N GLU A 16 -2.26 -6.95 0.27
CA GLU A 16 -0.97 -7.56 -0.02
C GLU A 16 -0.22 -6.84 -1.15
N PHE A 17 -0.93 -6.39 -2.19
CA PHE A 17 -0.35 -5.58 -3.25
C PHE A 17 0.23 -4.27 -2.72
N GLU A 18 -0.51 -3.53 -1.88
CA GLU A 18 -0.03 -2.27 -1.29
C GLU A 18 1.19 -2.52 -0.39
N ASP A 19 1.20 -3.57 0.42
CA ASP A 19 2.38 -3.94 1.22
C ASP A 19 3.61 -4.25 0.36
N ASN A 20 3.42 -5.05 -0.68
CA ASN A 20 4.48 -5.39 -1.62
C ASN A 20 5.00 -4.15 -2.36
N PHE A 21 4.12 -3.23 -2.73
CA PHE A 21 4.49 -1.94 -3.30
C PHE A 21 5.34 -1.15 -2.30
N ILE A 22 4.87 -0.91 -1.07
CA ILE A 22 5.58 -0.12 -0.05
C ILE A 22 7.00 -0.65 0.16
N VAL A 23 7.18 -1.95 0.31
CA VAL A 23 8.48 -2.58 0.57
C VAL A 23 9.37 -2.52 -0.68
N SER A 24 8.87 -3.02 -1.82
CA SER A 24 9.68 -3.15 -3.03
C SER A 24 10.05 -1.79 -3.61
N PHE A 25 9.09 -0.86 -3.63
CA PHE A 25 9.29 0.51 -4.07
C PHE A 25 10.29 1.25 -3.19
N SER A 26 10.19 1.13 -1.86
CA SER A 26 11.15 1.76 -0.95
C SER A 26 12.58 1.27 -1.19
N ASN A 27 12.76 -0.04 -1.37
CA ASN A 27 14.08 -0.62 -1.58
C ASN A 27 14.66 -0.24 -2.95
N PHE A 28 13.86 -0.37 -4.01
CA PHE A 28 14.28 -0.06 -5.37
C PHE A 28 14.59 1.44 -5.51
N MET A 29 13.67 2.32 -5.13
CA MET A 29 13.85 3.76 -5.30
C MET A 29 15.02 4.30 -4.47
N ASN A 30 15.23 3.81 -3.25
CA ASN A 30 16.40 4.21 -2.46
C ASN A 30 17.72 3.78 -3.11
N SER A 31 17.76 2.60 -3.74
CA SER A 31 18.94 2.16 -4.49
C SER A 31 19.21 3.09 -5.67
N GLU A 32 18.22 3.33 -6.52
CA GLU A 32 18.37 4.13 -7.73
C GLU A 32 18.72 5.60 -7.44
N ILE A 33 18.06 6.23 -6.44
CA ILE A 33 18.33 7.61 -6.04
C ILE A 33 19.75 7.77 -5.50
N ASN A 34 20.31 6.74 -4.88
CA ASN A 34 21.69 6.76 -4.38
C ASN A 34 22.73 6.45 -5.47
N ALA A 35 22.34 5.78 -6.55
CA ALA A 35 23.21 5.51 -7.70
C ALA A 35 23.38 6.73 -8.62
N VAL A 36 22.44 7.68 -8.59
CA VAL A 36 22.50 8.93 -9.37
C VAL A 36 23.18 10.03 -8.55
N ASP A 37 24.15 10.72 -9.17
CA ASP A 37 24.84 11.87 -8.58
C ASP A 37 24.01 13.15 -8.71
N PHE A 38 22.99 13.27 -7.85
CA PHE A 38 22.22 14.49 -7.71
C PHE A 38 22.94 15.51 -6.81
N ASP A 39 22.79 16.80 -7.12
CA ASP A 39 23.08 17.82 -6.12
C ASP A 39 22.18 17.61 -4.87
N PRO A 40 22.63 18.01 -3.67
CA PRO A 40 21.92 17.72 -2.43
C PRO A 40 20.49 18.26 -2.37
N LYS A 41 20.18 19.36 -3.07
CA LYS A 41 18.83 19.95 -3.07
C LYS A 41 17.90 19.11 -3.93
N THR A 42 18.33 18.77 -5.15
CA THR A 42 17.56 17.91 -6.05
C THR A 42 17.33 16.53 -5.42
N LYS A 43 18.35 15.94 -4.79
CA LYS A 43 18.21 14.65 -4.09
C LYS A 43 17.12 14.68 -3.01
N LYS A 44 17.05 15.75 -2.23
CA LYS A 44 16.01 15.91 -1.19
C LYS A 44 14.60 16.02 -1.78
N GLU A 45 14.43 16.80 -2.85
CA GLU A 45 13.12 16.93 -3.50
C GLU A 45 12.67 15.59 -4.13
N VAL A 46 13.58 14.87 -4.76
CA VAL A 46 13.31 13.54 -5.32
C VAL A 46 12.88 12.55 -4.21
N ILE A 47 13.64 12.45 -3.12
CA ILE A 47 13.27 11.61 -1.97
C ILE A 47 11.90 11.99 -1.42
N LYS A 48 11.60 13.29 -1.31
CA LYS A 48 10.32 13.78 -0.80
C LYS A 48 9.15 13.36 -1.71
N ILE A 49 9.30 13.45 -3.02
CA ILE A 49 8.28 13.00 -4.00
C ILE A 49 8.03 11.50 -3.85
N PHE A 50 9.09 10.70 -3.70
CA PHE A 50 8.95 9.25 -3.51
C PHE A 50 8.32 8.88 -2.16
N GLN A 51 8.61 9.65 -1.10
CA GLN A 51 7.95 9.48 0.19
C GLN A 51 6.43 9.71 0.08
N TYR A 52 5.98 10.70 -0.69
CA TYR A 52 4.55 10.91 -0.92
C TYR A 52 3.85 9.69 -1.54
N LEU A 53 4.48 9.05 -2.53
CA LEU A 53 3.91 7.85 -3.17
C LEU A 53 3.79 6.68 -2.18
N LYS A 54 4.79 6.51 -1.30
CA LYS A 54 4.76 5.51 -0.23
C LYS A 54 3.65 5.81 0.79
N ASP A 55 3.50 7.06 1.18
CA ASP A 55 2.49 7.48 2.14
C ASP A 55 1.07 7.31 1.57
N ASP A 56 0.87 7.56 0.28
CA ASP A 56 -0.42 7.35 -0.38
C ASP A 56 -0.79 5.87 -0.49
N SER A 57 0.15 5.00 -0.87
CA SER A 57 -0.04 3.54 -0.81
C SER A 57 -0.39 3.06 0.60
N SER A 58 0.24 3.64 1.63
CA SER A 58 -0.09 3.33 3.03
C SER A 58 -1.53 3.74 3.40
N LYS A 59 -2.04 4.84 2.83
CA LYS A 59 -3.45 5.25 3.01
C LYS A 59 -4.41 4.31 2.29
N HIS A 60 -4.09 3.89 1.06
CA HIS A 60 -4.90 2.91 0.34
C HIS A 60 -5.02 1.61 1.12
N LYS A 61 -3.89 1.09 1.62
CA LYS A 61 -3.86 -0.09 2.48
C LYS A 61 -4.82 0.05 3.66
N LYS A 62 -4.73 1.16 4.41
CA LYS A 62 -5.60 1.39 5.56
C LYS A 62 -7.08 1.38 5.20
N ILE A 63 -7.46 2.00 4.07
CA ILE A 63 -8.85 1.99 3.59
C ILE A 63 -9.30 0.56 3.26
N LEU A 64 -8.43 -0.23 2.63
CA LEU A 64 -8.73 -1.63 2.29
C LEU A 64 -8.89 -2.49 3.55
N GLU A 65 -8.05 -2.31 4.56
CA GLU A 65 -8.17 -2.98 5.87
C GLU A 65 -9.49 -2.62 6.58
N GLU A 66 -9.90 -1.35 6.55
CA GLU A 66 -11.19 -0.91 7.09
C GLU A 66 -12.36 -1.60 6.35
N VAL A 67 -12.29 -1.74 5.03
CA VAL A 67 -13.29 -2.48 4.24
C VAL A 67 -13.27 -3.97 4.59
N GLU A 68 -12.10 -4.58 4.74
CA GLU A 68 -11.96 -5.98 5.17
C GLU A 68 -12.66 -6.21 6.53
N GLU A 69 -12.40 -5.35 7.51
CA GLU A 69 -13.03 -5.42 8.83
C GLU A 69 -14.56 -5.32 8.75
N LEU A 70 -15.10 -4.43 7.92
CA LEU A 70 -16.54 -4.29 7.72
C LEU A 70 -17.18 -5.56 7.11
N ILE A 71 -16.50 -6.22 6.17
CA ILE A 71 -16.98 -7.46 5.55
C ILE A 71 -16.96 -8.61 6.57
N ILE A 72 -15.89 -8.73 7.36
CA ILE A 72 -15.72 -9.75 8.39
C ILE A 72 -16.72 -9.54 9.54
N ASN A 73 -16.92 -8.31 10.00
CA ASN A 73 -17.86 -8.04 11.09
C ASN A 73 -19.30 -8.32 10.67
N ASN A 74 -19.68 -8.01 9.42
CA ASN A 74 -20.93 -8.48 8.82
C ASN A 74 -21.04 -10.02 8.70
N GLN A 75 -20.00 -10.82 8.98
CA GLN A 75 -20.10 -12.29 9.07
C GLN A 75 -20.51 -12.78 10.47
N LYS A 76 -20.32 -11.96 11.53
CA LYS A 76 -20.59 -12.39 12.91
C LYS A 76 -22.04 -12.19 13.34
N ASP A 77 -22.79 -11.32 12.66
CA ASP A 77 -24.15 -10.91 13.05
C ASP A 77 -25.29 -11.79 12.47
N GLU A 78 -24.98 -12.93 11.83
CA GLU A 78 -25.99 -13.87 11.30
C GLU A 78 -26.47 -14.95 12.30
N TYR A 79 -26.36 -14.73 13.62
CA TYR A 79 -26.86 -15.65 14.67
C TYR A 79 -27.87 -15.01 15.63
#